data_AF-A0AAV6TZ22-F1
#
_entry.id   AF-A0AAV6TZ22-F1
#
_cell.length_a   1.000
_cell.length_b   1.000
_cell.length_c   1.000
_cell.angle_alpha   90.00
_cell.angle_beta   90.00
_cell.angle_gamma   90.00
#
_symmetry.space_group_name_H-M   'P 1'
#
loop_
_entity.id
_entity.type
_entity.pdbx_description
1 polymer ?
#
loop_
_entity_poly.entity_id
_entity_poly.type
_entity_poly.pdbx_seq_one_letter_code
_entity_poly.pdbx_strand_id
1 'polypeptide(L)'
;MSLRLCFTTLVLYAVCISNIQAQGYFDDDETVTCGALEFQCDERCLPRSLFCNNIFDCEDKTDENYCSSVSYQSQCPSNWLKCSSQNKCIPENWICNGFKDCSYNNDENSCSPADLARESLDESAPKKNLIKWFLRRRKSGSTTNKWGHELPRTAVALFLGDRDFFVQNKTMEEMSYELSIQLLSRDGHVRKKDLASFIHALLVTCIDPRDFHGKDLVSELRRKVEDSATTTNPFDILALCNAGDKMTEKDVERITAAYNNRSRPFWIDNQAMATIALACIYNTSDFAIDERSLIDMEKDLKKRQFRNGTVENIKTTALVVQVKRNLYVVI
;
A
#
# COMPACT_ATOMS: atom_id res chain seq x y z
N MET A 1 4.11 38.02 -14.58
CA MET A 1 3.28 37.58 -15.73
C MET A 1 3.65 36.12 -16.03
N SER A 2 3.33 35.20 -15.12
CA SER A 2 4.19 34.01 -14.92
C SER A 2 3.45 32.69 -14.66
N LEU A 3 2.16 32.58 -15.04
CA LEU A 3 1.37 31.35 -14.91
C LEU A 3 1.23 30.54 -16.22
N ARG A 4 1.85 30.97 -17.33
CA ARG A 4 1.61 30.39 -18.68
C ARG A 4 2.66 29.38 -19.16
N LEU A 5 3.76 29.16 -18.43
CA LEU A 5 4.84 28.27 -18.89
C LEU A 5 4.57 26.78 -18.67
N CYS A 6 3.68 26.40 -17.75
CA CYS A 6 3.36 24.99 -17.45
C CYS A 6 2.64 24.21 -18.57
N PHE A 7 2.28 24.84 -19.68
CA PHE A 7 1.42 24.26 -20.73
C PHE A 7 2.10 24.02 -22.08
N THR A 8 3.41 24.26 -22.21
CA THR A 8 4.10 24.28 -23.53
C THR A 8 5.22 23.25 -23.72
N THR A 9 5.49 22.41 -22.72
CA THR A 9 6.38 21.23 -22.80
C THR A 9 5.59 19.90 -22.90
N LEU A 10 4.41 19.96 -23.53
CA LEU A 10 3.61 18.79 -23.90
C LEU A 10 4.38 17.88 -24.87
N VAL A 11 4.89 16.75 -24.35
CA VAL A 11 5.03 15.42 -25.01
C VAL A 11 5.85 14.46 -24.13
N LEU A 12 6.74 14.94 -23.25
CA LEU A 12 7.62 14.09 -22.42
C LEU A 12 7.23 13.95 -20.93
N TYR A 13 6.27 14.74 -20.42
CA TYR A 13 5.82 14.71 -19.01
C TYR A 13 4.50 13.93 -18.79
N ALA A 14 4.23 12.91 -19.61
CA ALA A 14 2.92 12.25 -19.68
C ALA A 14 2.55 11.36 -18.45
N VAL A 15 3.48 11.11 -17.53
CA VAL A 15 3.29 10.15 -16.42
C VAL A 15 2.45 10.70 -15.25
N CYS A 16 2.40 12.02 -15.05
CA CYS A 16 1.75 12.58 -13.86
C CYS A 16 0.22 12.36 -13.79
N ILE A 17 -0.45 12.07 -14.92
CA ILE A 17 -1.91 11.94 -15.01
C ILE A 17 -2.35 10.80 -15.95
N SER A 18 -2.44 9.57 -15.45
CA SER A 18 -3.58 8.65 -15.71
C SER A 18 -3.53 7.37 -14.87
N ASN A 19 -4.71 6.81 -14.56
CA ASN A 19 -5.00 5.45 -14.11
C ASN A 19 -4.17 4.83 -12.96
N ILE A 20 -4.56 5.12 -11.71
CA ILE A 20 -4.41 4.17 -10.58
C ILE A 20 -5.71 4.12 -9.78
N GLN A 21 -6.44 3.00 -9.85
CA GLN A 21 -7.49 2.62 -8.90
C GLN A 21 -6.96 1.47 -8.02
N ALA A 22 -7.28 1.47 -6.72
CA ALA A 22 -6.92 0.41 -5.78
C ALA A 22 -7.89 0.43 -4.59
N GLN A 23 -8.16 -0.74 -3.99
CA GLN A 23 -9.27 -0.99 -3.06
C GLN A 23 -8.90 -2.08 -2.03
N GLY A 24 -9.29 -1.92 -0.76
CA GLY A 24 -9.21 -2.88 0.38
C GLY A 24 -7.82 -3.29 0.91
N TYR A 25 -7.62 -3.88 2.11
CA TYR A 25 -8.30 -3.97 3.44
C TYR A 25 -7.41 -4.93 4.32
N PHE A 26 -7.24 -4.92 5.66
CA PHE A 26 -7.58 -4.02 6.80
C PHE A 26 -6.63 -4.31 8.01
N ASP A 27 -7.06 -4.02 9.25
CA ASP A 27 -6.42 -4.32 10.57
C ASP A 27 -7.19 -5.42 11.37
N ASP A 28 -6.75 -5.80 12.58
CA ASP A 28 -7.57 -5.71 13.84
C ASP A 28 -6.91 -6.27 15.13
N ASP A 29 -7.38 -5.75 16.29
CA ASP A 29 -7.09 -6.10 17.71
C ASP A 29 -8.06 -5.30 18.63
N GLU A 30 -8.66 -5.81 19.72
CA GLU A 30 -9.10 -7.17 20.04
C GLU A 30 -10.41 -7.10 20.86
N THR A 31 -11.55 -7.38 20.22
CA THR A 31 -12.77 -7.91 20.84
C THR A 31 -13.35 -8.93 19.87
N VAL A 32 -13.78 -10.11 20.34
CA VAL A 32 -14.19 -11.21 19.44
C VAL A 32 -15.60 -11.00 18.85
N THR A 33 -15.71 -9.96 18.04
CA THR A 33 -16.72 -9.78 16.99
C THR A 33 -16.01 -10.07 15.67
N CYS A 34 -16.31 -11.20 15.04
CA CYS A 34 -15.65 -11.60 13.80
C CYS A 34 -15.92 -10.60 12.65
N GLY A 35 -15.00 -10.52 11.70
CA GLY A 35 -15.15 -9.63 10.55
C GLY A 35 -16.41 -9.95 9.72
N ALA A 36 -16.88 -9.00 8.91
CA ALA A 36 -18.07 -9.20 8.06
C ALA A 36 -17.92 -10.38 7.06
N LEU A 37 -16.67 -10.67 6.64
CA LEU A 37 -16.31 -11.80 5.78
C LEU A 37 -15.89 -13.07 6.57
N GLU A 38 -16.27 -13.14 7.85
CA GLU A 38 -15.97 -14.25 8.77
C GLU A 38 -17.23 -14.69 9.51
N PHE A 39 -17.17 -15.86 10.14
CA PHE A 39 -18.18 -16.38 11.06
C PHE A 39 -17.52 -16.89 12.33
N GLN A 40 -18.27 -16.92 13.44
CA GLN A 40 -17.77 -17.39 14.73
C GLN A 40 -18.09 -18.88 14.94
N CYS A 41 -17.09 -19.68 15.31
CA CYS A 41 -17.24 -21.04 15.84
C CYS A 41 -16.15 -21.35 16.88
N ASP A 42 -16.46 -22.11 17.93
CA ASP A 42 -15.53 -22.41 19.03
C ASP A 42 -14.80 -21.18 19.64
N GLU A 43 -15.48 -20.02 19.76
CA GLU A 43 -14.90 -18.70 20.11
C GLU A 43 -13.81 -18.16 19.14
N ARG A 44 -13.59 -18.82 18.01
CA ARG A 44 -12.69 -18.41 16.91
C ARG A 44 -13.47 -17.77 15.78
N CYS A 45 -12.78 -17.00 14.94
CA CYS A 45 -13.31 -16.49 13.67
C CYS A 45 -12.71 -17.28 12.51
N LEU A 46 -13.56 -17.82 11.63
CA LEU A 46 -13.16 -18.49 10.39
C LEU A 46 -13.62 -17.69 9.16
N PRO A 47 -12.82 -17.65 8.09
CA PRO A 47 -13.21 -16.96 6.86
C PRO A 47 -14.40 -17.66 6.21
N ARG A 48 -15.33 -16.85 5.70
CA ARG A 48 -16.59 -17.21 5.00
C ARG A 48 -16.44 -18.27 3.90
N SER A 49 -15.25 -18.45 3.33
CA SER A 49 -14.93 -19.50 2.36
C SER A 49 -14.89 -20.93 2.94
N LEU A 50 -14.88 -21.08 4.28
CA LEU A 50 -14.91 -22.37 4.97
C LEU A 50 -16.32 -22.75 5.45
N PHE A 51 -17.30 -21.86 5.32
CA PHE A 51 -18.69 -22.15 5.66
C PHE A 51 -19.36 -22.88 4.48
N CYS A 52 -19.97 -24.05 4.74
CA CYS A 52 -20.55 -24.91 3.70
C CYS A 52 -19.54 -25.36 2.61
N ASN A 53 -18.28 -25.59 2.98
CA ASN A 53 -17.24 -26.13 2.10
C ASN A 53 -17.25 -27.68 2.00
N ASN A 54 -18.06 -28.37 2.83
CA ASN A 54 -18.14 -29.84 3.03
C ASN A 54 -16.99 -30.46 3.85
N ILE A 55 -16.32 -29.65 4.68
CA ILE A 55 -15.21 -30.02 5.57
C ILE A 55 -15.52 -29.46 6.97
N PHE A 56 -15.36 -30.28 8.01
CA PHE A 56 -15.47 -29.81 9.39
C PHE A 56 -14.14 -29.15 9.83
N ASP A 57 -14.06 -27.83 9.70
CA ASP A 57 -12.97 -26.96 10.15
C ASP A 57 -13.21 -26.44 11.60
N CYS A 58 -14.47 -26.46 12.08
CA CYS A 58 -14.88 -26.19 13.46
C CYS A 58 -14.97 -27.48 14.32
N GLU A 59 -14.69 -27.38 15.62
CA GLU A 59 -14.82 -28.49 16.58
C GLU A 59 -16.30 -28.73 16.95
N ASP A 60 -17.06 -27.65 17.12
CA ASP A 60 -18.53 -27.63 17.26
C ASP A 60 -19.29 -27.99 15.96
N LYS A 61 -18.59 -28.00 14.81
CA LYS A 61 -19.10 -28.30 13.46
C LYS A 61 -20.21 -27.35 12.97
N THR A 62 -20.26 -26.13 13.48
CA THR A 62 -21.28 -25.13 13.12
C THR A 62 -21.10 -24.55 11.71
N ASP A 63 -19.89 -24.67 11.15
CA ASP A 63 -19.53 -24.46 9.75
C ASP A 63 -20.35 -25.27 8.74
N GLU A 64 -20.71 -26.50 9.07
CA GLU A 64 -21.34 -27.48 8.16
C GLU A 64 -22.71 -27.96 8.63
N ASN A 65 -22.93 -28.11 9.94
CA ASN A 65 -24.19 -28.60 10.50
C ASN A 65 -25.40 -27.77 10.04
N TYR A 66 -25.19 -26.47 9.78
CA TYR A 66 -26.20 -25.50 9.37
C TYR A 66 -26.28 -25.26 7.86
N CYS A 67 -25.65 -26.09 7.01
CA CYS A 67 -25.59 -25.87 5.56
C CYS A 67 -26.65 -26.61 4.75
N SER A 68 -27.07 -27.80 5.19
CA SER A 68 -28.12 -28.60 4.51
C SER A 68 -28.83 -29.59 5.43
N SER A 69 -28.26 -29.91 6.59
CA SER A 69 -28.69 -30.98 7.50
C SER A 69 -29.57 -30.51 8.68
N VAL A 70 -30.19 -29.33 8.61
CA VAL A 70 -31.18 -28.90 9.62
C VAL A 70 -32.42 -29.79 9.52
N SER A 71 -32.40 -30.90 10.26
CA SER A 71 -33.57 -31.73 10.55
C SER A 71 -34.69 -30.84 11.09
N TYR A 72 -35.95 -31.17 10.77
CA TYR A 72 -37.13 -30.29 10.90
C TYR A 72 -37.51 -29.86 12.33
N GLN A 73 -36.67 -30.12 13.33
CA GLN A 73 -36.87 -29.80 14.75
C GLN A 73 -35.72 -28.97 15.36
N SER A 74 -34.64 -28.71 14.63
CA SER A 74 -33.54 -27.84 15.11
C SER A 74 -33.82 -26.38 14.75
N GLN A 75 -33.88 -25.51 15.77
CA GLN A 75 -33.83 -24.06 15.60
C GLN A 75 -32.40 -23.63 15.24
N CYS A 76 -32.24 -22.53 14.50
CA CYS A 76 -30.94 -21.91 14.31
C CYS A 76 -30.42 -21.36 15.65
N PRO A 77 -29.10 -21.13 15.81
CA PRO A 77 -28.55 -20.46 16.98
C PRO A 77 -29.19 -19.08 17.23
N SER A 78 -29.07 -18.58 18.46
CA SER A 78 -29.33 -17.15 18.73
C SER A 78 -28.48 -16.29 17.79
N ASN A 79 -29.07 -15.20 17.28
CA ASN A 79 -28.43 -14.29 16.34
C ASN A 79 -28.04 -14.93 14.99
N TRP A 80 -28.82 -15.91 14.50
CA TRP A 80 -28.69 -16.49 13.15
C TRP A 80 -30.03 -16.46 12.41
N LEU A 81 -30.03 -16.09 11.13
CA LEU A 81 -31.20 -16.09 10.25
C LEU A 81 -31.39 -17.46 9.58
N LYS A 82 -32.63 -17.97 9.52
CA LYS A 82 -32.96 -19.13 8.69
C LYS A 82 -33.33 -18.71 7.27
N CYS A 83 -32.69 -19.28 6.26
CA CYS A 83 -33.07 -19.06 4.86
C CYS A 83 -34.48 -19.65 4.58
N SER A 84 -35.44 -18.82 4.14
CA SER A 84 -36.87 -19.20 4.00
C SER A 84 -37.17 -20.42 3.11
N SER A 85 -36.26 -20.79 2.20
CA SER A 85 -36.45 -21.93 1.25
C SER A 85 -35.35 -22.98 1.34
N GLN A 86 -34.45 -22.90 2.32
CA GLN A 86 -33.35 -23.84 2.52
C GLN A 86 -33.24 -24.20 3.99
N ASN A 87 -32.84 -25.45 4.29
CA ASN A 87 -32.43 -25.83 5.64
C ASN A 87 -30.98 -25.36 5.91
N LYS A 88 -30.74 -24.07 5.63
CA LYS A 88 -29.52 -23.31 5.88
C LYS A 88 -29.79 -22.22 6.93
N CYS A 89 -28.92 -22.09 7.92
CA CYS A 89 -28.86 -20.92 8.80
C CYS A 89 -27.64 -20.06 8.42
N ILE A 90 -27.70 -18.74 8.63
CA ILE A 90 -26.57 -17.82 8.44
C ILE A 90 -26.38 -16.90 9.67
N PRO A 91 -25.15 -16.50 9.99
CA PRO A 91 -24.88 -15.51 11.06
C PRO A 91 -25.58 -14.15 10.87
N GLU A 92 -25.82 -13.42 11.97
CA GLU A 92 -26.38 -12.06 11.96
C GLU A 92 -25.52 -11.04 11.19
N ASN A 93 -24.19 -11.18 11.19
CA ASN A 93 -23.30 -10.32 10.41
C ASN A 93 -23.37 -10.59 8.89
N TRP A 94 -24.15 -11.59 8.44
CA TRP A 94 -24.40 -11.89 7.02
C TRP A 94 -25.84 -11.57 6.59
N ILE A 95 -26.53 -10.68 7.32
CA ILE A 95 -27.83 -10.12 6.95
C ILE A 95 -27.58 -8.67 6.51
N CYS A 96 -28.05 -8.28 5.32
CA CYS A 96 -27.85 -6.94 4.74
C CYS A 96 -26.38 -6.55 4.51
N ASN A 97 -25.53 -7.53 4.16
CA ASN A 97 -24.10 -7.31 3.89
C ASN A 97 -23.77 -7.12 2.39
N GLY A 98 -24.79 -7.09 1.51
CA GLY A 98 -24.63 -6.95 0.07
C GLY A 98 -24.23 -8.23 -0.66
N PHE A 99 -24.04 -9.36 0.03
CA PHE A 99 -23.75 -10.66 -0.55
C PHE A 99 -24.97 -11.59 -0.47
N LYS A 100 -25.17 -12.39 -1.51
CA LYS A 100 -26.28 -13.34 -1.59
C LYS A 100 -25.91 -14.69 -0.96
N ASP A 101 -26.23 -14.84 0.32
CA ASP A 101 -26.03 -16.03 1.14
C ASP A 101 -27.17 -17.07 1.07
N CYS A 102 -28.43 -16.63 0.99
CA CYS A 102 -29.55 -17.53 0.70
C CYS A 102 -29.83 -17.54 -0.81
N SER A 103 -30.18 -18.70 -1.37
CA SER A 103 -30.36 -18.84 -2.83
C SER A 103 -31.49 -17.97 -3.44
N TYR A 104 -32.36 -17.37 -2.60
CA TYR A 104 -33.39 -16.41 -2.99
C TYR A 104 -33.21 -14.98 -2.45
N ASN A 105 -32.01 -14.62 -1.97
CA ASN A 105 -31.67 -13.24 -1.57
C ASN A 105 -32.50 -12.72 -0.38
N ASN A 106 -33.11 -13.61 0.42
CA ASN A 106 -34.01 -13.30 1.54
C ASN A 106 -33.31 -12.49 2.67
N ASP A 107 -32.06 -12.85 2.89
CA ASP A 107 -30.96 -12.17 3.59
C ASP A 107 -30.82 -10.67 3.22
N GLU A 108 -31.04 -10.32 1.96
CA GLU A 108 -30.83 -8.96 1.41
C GLU A 108 -32.14 -8.26 1.00
N ASN A 109 -33.24 -9.00 0.82
CA ASN A 109 -34.52 -8.48 0.31
C ASN A 109 -35.32 -7.66 1.34
N SER A 110 -34.98 -7.72 2.63
CA SER A 110 -35.75 -7.10 3.72
C SER A 110 -35.02 -5.91 4.39
N CYS A 111 -33.93 -5.46 3.80
CA CYS A 111 -33.03 -4.46 4.35
C CYS A 111 -33.60 -3.03 4.25
N SER A 112 -33.43 -2.22 5.29
CA SER A 112 -33.71 -0.79 5.19
C SER A 112 -32.57 -0.07 4.47
N PRO A 113 -32.79 1.18 3.98
CA PRO A 113 -31.72 2.02 3.44
C PRO A 113 -30.61 2.36 4.44
N ALA A 114 -30.82 2.11 5.74
CA ALA A 114 -29.78 2.25 6.77
C ALA A 114 -28.94 0.97 6.91
N ASP A 115 -29.52 -0.20 6.69
CA ASP A 115 -28.82 -1.49 6.79
C ASP A 115 -27.91 -1.67 5.56
N LEU A 116 -28.41 -1.38 4.36
CA LEU A 116 -27.62 -1.29 3.13
C LEU A 116 -26.55 -0.17 3.17
N ALA A 117 -26.55 0.68 4.19
CA ALA A 117 -25.53 1.69 4.45
C ALA A 117 -24.57 1.32 5.60
N ARG A 118 -24.78 0.19 6.30
CA ARG A 118 -23.85 -0.31 7.33
C ARG A 118 -22.56 -0.89 6.73
N GLU A 119 -22.59 -1.33 5.48
CA GLU A 119 -21.41 -1.86 4.79
C GLU A 119 -21.10 -1.23 3.42
N SER A 120 -21.32 0.09 3.31
CA SER A 120 -20.30 0.88 2.60
C SER A 120 -19.06 0.93 3.50
N LEU A 121 -18.15 -0.01 3.35
CA LEU A 121 -16.85 0.01 4.02
C LEU A 121 -16.15 1.33 3.67
N ASP A 122 -16.11 2.29 4.60
CA ASP A 122 -15.44 3.56 4.38
C ASP A 122 -13.92 3.33 4.45
N GLU A 123 -13.34 2.85 3.35
CA GLU A 123 -11.89 2.71 3.17
C GLU A 123 -11.15 4.02 3.43
N SER A 124 -11.86 5.15 3.31
CA SER A 124 -11.28 6.44 3.65
C SER A 124 -11.17 6.68 5.15
N ALA A 125 -11.73 5.88 6.06
CA ALA A 125 -11.64 6.10 7.51
C ALA A 125 -10.23 5.92 8.11
N PRO A 126 -9.47 4.81 7.90
CA PRO A 126 -8.07 4.72 8.32
C PRO A 126 -7.20 5.75 7.61
N LYS A 127 -7.44 5.96 6.30
CA LYS A 127 -6.78 6.96 5.45
C LYS A 127 -6.96 8.39 5.99
N LYS A 128 -8.19 8.81 6.31
CA LYS A 128 -8.54 10.07 7.00
C LYS A 128 -7.81 10.17 8.34
N ASN A 129 -7.70 9.08 9.10
CA ASN A 129 -7.04 9.09 10.41
C ASN A 129 -5.51 9.21 10.30
N LEU A 130 -4.88 8.57 9.30
CA LEU A 130 -3.47 8.75 8.97
C LEU A 130 -3.16 10.19 8.50
N ILE A 131 -4.01 10.77 7.65
CA ILE A 131 -3.91 12.18 7.24
C ILE A 131 -4.01 13.11 8.46
N LYS A 132 -5.02 12.92 9.32
CA LYS A 132 -5.16 13.67 10.59
C LYS A 132 -3.92 13.54 11.48
N TRP A 133 -3.29 12.37 11.53
CA TRP A 133 -2.06 12.12 12.31
C TRP A 133 -0.85 12.89 11.76
N PHE A 134 -0.66 12.91 10.43
CA PHE A 134 0.36 13.75 9.80
C PHE A 134 0.10 15.24 10.01
N LEU A 135 -1.15 15.69 9.85
CA LEU A 135 -1.54 17.08 10.11
C LEU A 135 -1.33 17.52 11.56
N ARG A 136 -1.52 16.61 12.54
CA ARG A 136 -1.22 16.85 13.97
C ARG A 136 0.28 16.99 14.25
N ARG A 137 1.16 16.41 13.42
CA ARG A 137 2.62 16.55 13.54
C ARG A 137 3.15 17.86 12.96
N ARG A 138 2.35 18.55 12.13
CA ARG A 138 2.67 19.86 11.56
C ARG A 138 2.66 20.93 12.66
N LYS A 139 3.78 21.63 12.86
CA LYS A 139 3.91 22.64 13.93
C LYS A 139 2.97 23.83 13.67
N SER A 140 1.93 23.97 14.50
CA SER A 140 1.11 25.18 14.52
C SER A 140 1.94 26.39 14.99
N GLY A 141 1.67 27.57 14.42
CA GLY A 141 2.32 28.83 14.81
C GLY A 141 3.73 29.09 14.25
N SER A 142 4.38 28.12 13.59
CA SER A 142 5.68 28.35 12.94
C SER A 142 5.52 28.75 11.47
N THR A 143 6.30 29.74 11.02
CA THR A 143 6.29 30.21 9.62
C THR A 143 7.14 29.34 8.69
N THR A 144 8.09 28.57 9.23
CA THR A 144 9.02 27.71 8.47
C THR A 144 9.29 26.41 9.24
N ASN A 145 9.77 25.37 8.54
CA ASN A 145 10.13 24.09 9.14
C ASN A 145 8.95 23.47 9.95
N LYS A 146 7.73 23.63 9.44
CA LYS A 146 6.48 23.10 10.02
C LYS A 146 6.48 21.57 10.02
N TRP A 147 7.09 20.96 9.01
CA TRP A 147 7.08 19.51 8.77
C TRP A 147 8.33 18.77 9.28
N GLY A 148 9.40 19.49 9.64
CA GLY A 148 10.61 18.89 10.21
C GLY A 148 11.51 18.19 9.19
N HIS A 149 12.50 17.45 9.69
CA HIS A 149 13.48 16.73 8.86
C HIS A 149 12.91 15.51 8.13
N GLU A 150 11.76 15.00 8.56
CA GLU A 150 11.01 13.90 7.92
C GLU A 150 10.07 14.38 6.81
N LEU A 151 10.08 15.68 6.47
CA LEU A 151 9.30 16.27 5.37
C LEU A 151 9.37 15.45 4.06
N PRO A 152 10.54 14.98 3.55
CA PRO A 152 10.58 14.24 2.29
C PRO A 152 9.77 12.94 2.33
N ARG A 153 9.89 12.16 3.41
CA ARG A 153 9.09 10.93 3.60
C ARG A 153 7.62 11.25 3.82
N THR A 154 7.33 12.35 4.51
CA THR A 154 5.96 12.80 4.82
C THR A 154 5.21 13.23 3.56
N ALA A 155 5.88 13.91 2.62
CA ALA A 155 5.31 14.27 1.31
C ALA A 155 4.92 13.03 0.50
N VAL A 156 5.84 12.07 0.37
CA VAL A 156 5.59 10.80 -0.34
C VAL A 156 4.49 9.98 0.33
N ALA A 157 4.48 9.90 1.67
CA ALA A 157 3.46 9.18 2.41
C ALA A 157 2.05 9.79 2.26
N LEU A 158 1.92 11.12 2.25
CA LEU A 158 0.64 11.78 1.99
C LEU A 158 0.20 11.63 0.53
N PHE A 159 1.09 11.74 -0.45
CA PHE A 159 0.76 11.55 -1.86
C PHE A 159 0.28 10.13 -2.18
N LEU A 160 0.97 9.10 -1.65
CA LEU A 160 0.61 7.70 -1.85
C LEU A 160 -0.63 7.27 -1.04
N GLY A 161 -0.89 7.91 0.10
CA GLY A 161 -2.11 7.71 0.88
C GLY A 161 -3.33 8.41 0.28
N ASP A 162 -3.18 9.67 -0.15
CA ASP A 162 -4.29 10.47 -0.65
C ASP A 162 -3.87 11.62 -1.60
N ARG A 163 -3.73 11.29 -2.89
CA ARG A 163 -3.39 12.25 -3.96
C ARG A 163 -4.32 13.47 -3.97
N ASP A 164 -5.63 13.28 -3.85
CA ASP A 164 -6.62 14.36 -3.88
C ASP A 164 -6.48 15.30 -2.69
N PHE A 165 -6.41 14.75 -1.47
CA PHE A 165 -6.15 15.57 -0.28
C PHE A 165 -4.83 16.35 -0.41
N PHE A 166 -3.76 15.70 -0.88
CA PHE A 166 -2.42 16.26 -0.96
C PHE A 166 -2.34 17.47 -1.90
N VAL A 167 -2.93 17.33 -3.10
CA VAL A 167 -2.93 18.38 -4.14
C VAL A 167 -3.90 19.51 -3.79
N GLN A 168 -5.14 19.19 -3.40
CA GLN A 168 -6.21 20.21 -3.29
C GLN A 168 -6.04 21.15 -2.09
N ASN A 169 -5.43 20.71 -0.98
CA ASN A 169 -5.42 21.45 0.29
C ASN A 169 -4.22 22.39 0.50
N LYS A 170 -3.52 22.78 -0.58
CA LYS A 170 -2.25 23.56 -0.54
C LYS A 170 -1.11 22.92 0.27
N THR A 171 -1.30 21.67 0.70
CA THR A 171 -0.29 20.90 1.46
C THR A 171 0.93 20.67 0.60
N MET A 172 0.74 20.30 -0.67
CA MET A 172 1.79 20.21 -1.68
C MET A 172 2.57 21.53 -1.84
N GLU A 173 1.89 22.68 -1.93
CA GLU A 173 2.54 24.00 -2.07
C GLU A 173 3.44 24.31 -0.86
N GLU A 174 2.92 24.14 0.35
CA GLU A 174 3.67 24.36 1.60
C GLU A 174 4.88 23.41 1.72
N MET A 175 4.72 22.14 1.33
CA MET A 175 5.80 21.16 1.33
C MET A 175 6.86 21.43 0.27
N SER A 176 6.48 21.79 -0.96
CA SER A 176 7.40 22.10 -2.06
C SER A 176 8.35 23.26 -1.71
N TYR A 177 7.82 24.27 -1.01
CA TYR A 177 8.59 25.40 -0.50
C TYR A 177 9.54 25.01 0.63
N GLU A 178 9.08 24.24 1.64
CA GLU A 178 9.97 23.76 2.72
C GLU A 178 11.02 22.76 2.22
N LEU A 179 10.72 21.91 1.24
CA LEU A 179 11.68 21.01 0.59
C LEU A 179 12.81 21.81 -0.09
N SER A 180 12.43 22.85 -0.83
CA SER A 180 13.37 23.72 -1.53
C SER A 180 14.32 24.41 -0.56
N ILE A 181 13.80 24.95 0.55
CA ILE A 181 14.63 25.53 1.62
C ILE A 181 15.54 24.48 2.27
N GLN A 182 15.06 23.26 2.54
CA GLN A 182 15.86 22.19 3.14
C GLN A 182 16.97 21.64 2.22
N LEU A 183 16.87 21.82 0.90
CA LEU A 183 17.93 21.50 -0.05
C LEU A 183 18.93 22.66 -0.19
N LEU A 184 18.44 23.89 -0.40
CA LEU A 184 19.29 25.06 -0.62
C LEU A 184 20.16 25.39 0.62
N SER A 185 19.64 25.16 1.83
CA SER A 185 20.38 25.37 3.10
C SER A 185 21.48 24.34 3.40
N ARG A 186 21.72 23.35 2.54
CA ARG A 186 22.75 22.29 2.73
C ARG A 186 24.01 22.45 1.89
N ASP A 187 24.21 23.61 1.27
CA ASP A 187 25.46 24.00 0.60
C ASP A 187 26.03 22.92 -0.35
N GLY A 188 25.13 22.36 -1.18
CA GLY A 188 25.42 21.28 -2.14
C GLY A 188 25.67 19.89 -1.53
N HIS A 189 26.04 19.78 -0.26
CA HIS A 189 26.51 18.56 0.37
C HIS A 189 25.39 17.68 0.95
N VAL A 190 24.46 17.26 0.09
CA VAL A 190 23.44 16.28 0.43
C VAL A 190 24.07 14.87 0.52
N ARG A 191 23.87 14.18 1.66
CA ARG A 191 24.34 12.81 1.87
C ARG A 191 23.54 11.85 0.98
N LYS A 192 24.18 10.82 0.40
CA LYS A 192 23.54 9.87 -0.54
C LYS A 192 22.17 9.36 -0.05
N LYS A 193 22.13 8.88 1.20
CA LYS A 193 20.92 8.35 1.86
C LYS A 193 19.76 9.35 2.00
N ASP A 194 20.05 10.66 2.02
CA ASP A 194 19.02 11.70 2.09
C ASP A 194 18.58 12.08 0.66
N LEU A 195 19.52 12.14 -0.30
CA LEU A 195 19.29 12.60 -1.67
C LEU A 195 18.19 11.81 -2.38
N ALA A 196 18.19 10.48 -2.28
CA ALA A 196 17.13 9.62 -2.80
C ALA A 196 15.74 9.95 -2.21
N SER A 197 15.67 10.27 -0.91
CA SER A 197 14.42 10.69 -0.26
C SER A 197 13.94 12.06 -0.77
N PHE A 198 14.87 12.99 -1.07
CA PHE A 198 14.53 14.28 -1.66
C PHE A 198 14.06 14.15 -3.12
N ILE A 199 14.70 13.32 -3.94
CA ILE A 199 14.27 13.08 -5.33
C ILE A 199 12.83 12.57 -5.37
N HIS A 200 12.49 11.54 -4.59
CA HIS A 200 11.10 11.08 -4.47
C HIS A 200 10.14 12.18 -3.98
N ALA A 201 10.56 13.02 -3.04
CA ALA A 201 9.74 14.11 -2.52
C ALA A 201 9.51 15.26 -3.52
N LEU A 202 10.50 15.59 -4.35
CA LEU A 202 10.39 16.57 -5.43
C LEU A 202 9.43 16.08 -6.51
N LEU A 203 9.58 14.82 -6.96
CA LEU A 203 8.69 14.18 -7.94
C LEU A 203 7.21 14.26 -7.52
N VAL A 204 6.88 13.86 -6.28
CA VAL A 204 5.48 13.92 -5.79
C VAL A 204 5.00 15.35 -5.49
N THR A 205 5.88 16.34 -5.38
CA THR A 205 5.53 17.76 -5.19
C THR A 205 5.61 18.58 -6.49
N CYS A 206 5.71 17.91 -7.64
CA CYS A 206 5.77 18.51 -8.98
C CYS A 206 6.97 19.47 -9.18
N ILE A 207 8.10 19.21 -8.51
CA ILE A 207 9.39 19.84 -8.80
C ILE A 207 10.26 18.82 -9.56
N ASP A 208 10.85 19.22 -10.68
CA ASP A 208 11.80 18.38 -11.42
C ASP A 208 13.13 18.26 -10.63
N PRO A 209 13.56 17.05 -10.23
CA PRO A 209 14.87 16.84 -9.61
C PRO A 209 16.06 17.02 -10.58
N ARG A 210 15.84 17.07 -11.91
CA ARG A 210 16.89 17.27 -12.92
C ARG A 210 17.21 18.75 -13.18
N ASP A 211 16.27 19.65 -12.95
CA ASP A 211 16.51 21.11 -12.92
C ASP A 211 16.10 21.72 -11.57
N PHE A 212 16.67 21.21 -10.49
CA PHE A 212 16.49 21.82 -9.18
C PHE A 212 17.38 23.07 -9.04
N HIS A 213 16.88 24.22 -9.51
CA HIS A 213 17.61 25.49 -9.56
C HIS A 213 18.94 25.39 -10.35
N GLY A 214 18.93 24.78 -11.54
CA GLY A 214 20.14 24.57 -12.35
C GLY A 214 21.07 23.47 -11.82
N LYS A 215 20.55 22.55 -11.00
CA LYS A 215 21.29 21.38 -10.50
C LYS A 215 20.52 20.09 -10.79
N ASP A 216 21.16 19.17 -11.50
CA ASP A 216 20.65 17.80 -11.67
C ASP A 216 20.99 16.95 -10.44
N LEU A 217 20.00 16.77 -9.57
CA LEU A 217 20.10 15.94 -8.37
C LEU A 217 20.11 14.44 -8.71
N VAL A 218 19.52 14.05 -9.85
CA VAL A 218 19.44 12.67 -10.33
C VAL A 218 20.82 12.23 -10.80
N SER A 219 21.51 13.04 -11.62
CA SER A 219 22.90 12.80 -12.02
C SER A 219 23.86 12.77 -10.82
N GLU A 220 23.67 13.64 -9.82
CA GLU A 220 24.48 13.63 -8.60
C GLU A 220 24.16 12.41 -7.69
N LEU A 221 22.95 11.82 -7.75
CA LEU A 221 22.67 10.53 -7.12
C LEU A 221 23.29 9.37 -7.90
N ARG A 222 23.14 9.35 -9.23
CA ARG A 222 23.74 8.35 -10.15
C ARG A 222 25.25 8.23 -9.90
N ARG A 223 25.96 9.36 -9.87
CA ARG A 223 27.38 9.42 -9.53
C ARG A 223 27.67 8.84 -8.13
N LYS A 224 26.93 9.23 -7.09
CA LYS A 224 27.10 8.67 -5.72
C LYS A 224 26.76 7.17 -5.62
N VAL A 225 25.95 6.62 -6.53
CA VAL A 225 25.69 5.18 -6.65
C VAL A 225 26.84 4.46 -7.35
N GLU A 226 27.51 5.12 -8.28
CA GLU A 226 28.64 4.57 -9.05
C GLU A 226 29.96 4.61 -8.30
N ASP A 227 30.23 5.70 -7.58
CA ASP A 227 31.36 5.86 -6.64
C ASP A 227 31.25 4.91 -5.41
N SER A 228 30.09 4.26 -5.22
CA SER A 228 29.79 3.41 -4.06
C SER A 228 30.43 2.02 -4.17
N ALA A 229 31.66 1.88 -3.66
CA ALA A 229 32.33 0.58 -3.53
C ALA A 229 31.65 -0.43 -2.55
N THR A 230 30.58 -0.02 -1.86
CA THR A 230 29.76 -0.88 -0.99
C THR A 230 28.40 -1.17 -1.61
N THR A 231 27.76 -2.28 -1.21
CA THR A 231 26.46 -2.74 -1.74
C THR A 231 25.44 -1.59 -1.81
N THR A 232 24.92 -1.34 -3.00
CA THR A 232 23.90 -0.32 -3.25
C THR A 232 22.65 -0.58 -2.41
N ASN A 233 22.08 0.48 -1.85
CA ASN A 233 20.76 0.44 -1.22
C ASN A 233 19.71 0.45 -2.35
N PRO A 234 18.78 -0.52 -2.46
CA PRO A 234 17.82 -0.55 -3.57
C PRO A 234 16.96 0.72 -3.66
N PHE A 235 16.71 1.41 -2.55
CA PHE A 235 16.04 2.70 -2.52
C PHE A 235 16.82 3.82 -3.26
N ASP A 236 18.15 3.73 -3.35
CA ASP A 236 18.95 4.64 -4.18
C ASP A 236 18.66 4.44 -5.68
N ILE A 237 18.45 3.19 -6.13
CA ILE A 237 18.10 2.89 -7.54
C ILE A 237 16.62 3.19 -7.83
N LEU A 238 15.71 2.90 -6.89
CA LEU A 238 14.29 3.25 -7.03
C LEU A 238 14.09 4.76 -7.24
N ALA A 239 14.87 5.60 -6.55
CA ALA A 239 14.85 7.04 -6.75
C ALA A 239 15.36 7.48 -8.14
N LEU A 240 16.34 6.77 -8.71
CA LEU A 240 16.81 7.01 -10.07
C LEU A 240 15.78 6.54 -11.12
N CYS A 241 15.19 5.37 -10.93
CA CYS A 241 14.18 4.80 -11.82
C CYS A 241 12.92 5.68 -11.89
N ASN A 242 12.34 6.06 -10.74
CA ASN A 242 11.19 6.97 -10.69
C ASN A 242 11.51 8.38 -11.22
N ALA A 243 12.78 8.78 -11.31
CA ALA A 243 13.21 10.05 -11.92
C ALA A 243 13.53 9.94 -13.43
N GLY A 244 13.09 8.85 -14.07
CA GLY A 244 13.31 8.62 -15.50
C GLY A 244 14.78 8.51 -15.88
N ASP A 245 15.63 7.99 -14.98
CA ASP A 245 17.05 7.78 -15.28
C ASP A 245 17.29 6.47 -16.04
N LYS A 246 18.30 6.44 -16.90
CA LYS A 246 18.58 5.26 -17.71
C LYS A 246 19.13 4.14 -16.84
N MET A 247 18.32 3.11 -16.62
CA MET A 247 18.71 1.91 -15.89
C MET A 247 19.72 1.08 -16.71
N THR A 248 20.52 0.27 -16.01
CA THR A 248 21.56 -0.56 -16.63
C THR A 248 21.55 -1.98 -16.06
N GLU A 249 22.11 -2.95 -16.79
CA GLU A 249 22.29 -4.33 -16.32
C GLU A 249 23.06 -4.36 -14.99
N LYS A 250 24.06 -3.48 -14.82
CA LYS A 250 24.83 -3.30 -13.58
C LYS A 250 23.95 -2.87 -12.39
N ASP A 251 22.84 -2.16 -12.63
CA ASP A 251 21.89 -1.79 -11.58
C ASP A 251 21.00 -2.98 -11.18
N VAL A 252 20.63 -3.84 -12.15
CA VAL A 252 19.96 -5.11 -11.90
C VAL A 252 20.86 -6.06 -11.09
N GLU A 253 22.15 -6.16 -11.45
CA GLU A 253 23.16 -6.89 -10.68
C GLU A 253 23.28 -6.37 -9.24
N ARG A 254 23.42 -5.03 -9.08
CA ARG A 254 23.50 -4.37 -7.76
C ARG A 254 22.30 -4.69 -6.88
N ILE A 255 21.07 -4.62 -7.42
CA ILE A 255 19.86 -4.91 -6.65
C ILE A 255 19.73 -6.41 -6.36
N THR A 256 20.05 -7.28 -7.31
CA THR A 256 20.00 -8.74 -7.12
C THR A 256 21.02 -9.20 -6.09
N ALA A 257 22.21 -8.58 -6.05
CA ALA A 257 23.20 -8.79 -5.00
C ALA A 257 22.72 -8.27 -3.63
N ALA A 258 21.95 -7.18 -3.59
CA ALA A 258 21.33 -6.68 -2.36
C ALA A 258 20.21 -7.60 -1.86
N TYR A 259 19.33 -8.08 -2.75
CA TYR A 259 18.24 -9.02 -2.45
C TYR A 259 18.77 -10.33 -1.85
N ASN A 260 19.89 -10.85 -2.35
CA ASN A 260 20.47 -12.10 -1.87
C ASN A 260 21.30 -11.96 -0.58
N ASN A 261 21.55 -10.75 -0.09
CA ASN A 261 22.43 -10.49 1.06
C ASN A 261 21.72 -10.74 2.41
N ARG A 262 21.65 -12.02 2.80
CA ARG A 262 21.06 -12.51 4.07
C ARG A 262 21.75 -12.01 5.36
N SER A 263 22.92 -11.38 5.27
CA SER A 263 23.73 -10.99 6.43
C SER A 263 23.43 -9.58 6.97
N ARG A 264 22.32 -8.95 6.56
CA ARG A 264 21.95 -7.58 6.95
C ARG A 264 20.79 -7.55 7.96
N PRO A 265 20.82 -6.66 8.97
CA PRO A 265 19.61 -6.28 9.70
C PRO A 265 18.54 -5.74 8.75
N PHE A 266 17.25 -5.94 9.07
CA PHE A 266 16.13 -5.54 8.20
C PHE A 266 16.22 -6.19 6.81
N TRP A 267 16.53 -7.49 6.79
CA TRP A 267 16.83 -8.22 5.56
C TRP A 267 15.58 -8.34 4.66
N ILE A 268 14.40 -8.57 5.23
CA ILE A 268 13.13 -8.62 4.48
C ILE A 268 12.79 -7.23 3.92
N ASP A 269 13.04 -6.14 4.66
CA ASP A 269 12.87 -4.77 4.14
C ASP A 269 13.79 -4.50 2.93
N ASN A 270 15.03 -5.00 2.96
CA ASN A 270 15.94 -4.92 1.82
C ASN A 270 15.44 -5.76 0.64
N GLN A 271 14.92 -6.98 0.86
CA GLN A 271 14.31 -7.80 -0.19
C GLN A 271 13.08 -7.13 -0.83
N ALA A 272 12.21 -6.54 -0.03
CA ALA A 272 11.01 -5.86 -0.51
C ALA A 272 11.36 -4.58 -1.31
N MET A 273 12.27 -3.74 -0.80
CA MET A 273 12.81 -2.59 -1.56
C MET A 273 13.50 -3.02 -2.86
N ALA A 274 14.24 -4.14 -2.84
CA ALA A 274 14.87 -4.70 -4.04
C ALA A 274 13.85 -5.17 -5.08
N THR A 275 12.77 -5.83 -4.65
CA THR A 275 11.71 -6.30 -5.56
C THR A 275 10.96 -5.11 -6.18
N ILE A 276 10.69 -4.06 -5.40
CA ILE A 276 10.08 -2.81 -5.90
C ILE A 276 11.00 -2.09 -6.89
N ALA A 277 12.31 -2.02 -6.62
CA ALA A 277 13.28 -1.41 -7.53
C ALA A 277 13.38 -2.17 -8.86
N LEU A 278 13.43 -3.51 -8.82
CA LEU A 278 13.45 -4.33 -10.04
C LEU A 278 12.14 -4.23 -10.84
N ALA A 279 10.98 -4.16 -10.18
CA ALA A 279 9.70 -3.93 -10.84
C ALA A 279 9.63 -2.58 -11.55
N CYS A 280 10.24 -1.53 -10.98
CA CYS A 280 10.39 -0.25 -11.69
C CYS A 280 11.29 -0.38 -12.93
N ILE A 281 12.43 -1.08 -12.83
CA ILE A 281 13.34 -1.27 -13.98
C ILE A 281 12.64 -2.03 -15.11
N TYR A 282 11.93 -3.11 -14.78
CA TYR A 282 11.15 -3.92 -15.74
C TYR A 282 10.11 -3.08 -16.50
N ASN A 283 9.40 -2.20 -15.79
CA ASN A 283 8.38 -1.32 -16.39
C ASN A 283 8.94 -0.08 -17.12
N THR A 284 10.26 0.15 -17.12
CA THR A 284 10.89 1.35 -17.70
C THR A 284 11.96 1.08 -18.74
N SER A 285 12.37 -0.18 -18.95
CA SER A 285 13.56 -0.53 -19.73
C SER A 285 13.39 -1.78 -20.58
N ASP A 286 13.86 -1.75 -21.84
CA ASP A 286 13.83 -2.89 -22.78
C ASP A 286 14.76 -4.08 -22.39
N PHE A 287 15.38 -4.06 -21.21
CA PHE A 287 16.26 -5.14 -20.74
C PHE A 287 15.42 -6.29 -20.18
N ALA A 288 15.79 -7.52 -20.53
CA ALA A 288 15.03 -8.73 -20.19
C ALA A 288 15.16 -9.16 -18.71
N ILE A 289 14.56 -8.38 -17.80
CA ILE A 289 14.14 -8.88 -16.49
C ILE A 289 12.98 -9.86 -16.72
N ASP A 290 13.17 -11.12 -16.35
CA ASP A 290 12.12 -12.14 -16.42
C ASP A 290 11.02 -11.85 -15.38
N GLU A 291 9.79 -11.62 -15.85
CA GLU A 291 8.59 -11.41 -15.03
C GLU A 291 8.41 -12.52 -13.98
N ARG A 292 8.77 -13.78 -14.32
CA ARG A 292 8.65 -14.91 -13.39
C ARG A 292 9.59 -14.76 -12.20
N SER A 293 10.77 -14.18 -12.41
CA SER A 293 11.72 -13.89 -11.34
C SER A 293 11.16 -12.85 -10.36
N LEU A 294 10.46 -11.82 -10.85
CA LEU A 294 9.74 -10.85 -9.99
C LEU A 294 8.59 -11.50 -9.22
N ILE A 295 7.79 -12.34 -9.90
CA ILE A 295 6.69 -13.09 -9.29
C ILE A 295 7.21 -14.07 -8.21
N ASP A 296 8.34 -14.74 -8.44
CA ASP A 296 8.93 -15.67 -7.47
C ASP A 296 9.56 -14.93 -6.27
N MET A 297 10.13 -13.73 -6.46
CA MET A 297 10.53 -12.86 -5.35
C MET A 297 9.32 -12.46 -4.48
N GLU A 298 8.16 -12.19 -5.08
CA GLU A 298 6.91 -11.89 -4.34
C GLU A 298 6.42 -13.11 -3.54
N LYS A 299 6.44 -14.31 -4.15
CA LYS A 299 6.13 -15.57 -3.45
C LYS A 299 7.07 -15.82 -2.27
N ASP A 300 8.37 -15.54 -2.42
CA ASP A 300 9.37 -15.72 -1.36
C ASP A 300 9.25 -14.73 -0.20
N LEU A 301 8.55 -13.61 -0.40
CA LEU A 301 8.10 -12.72 0.67
C LEU A 301 6.80 -13.24 1.30
N LYS A 302 5.81 -13.67 0.50
CA LYS A 302 4.54 -14.24 0.99
C LYS A 302 4.72 -15.47 1.87
N LYS A 303 5.70 -16.34 1.55
CA LYS A 303 6.08 -17.52 2.39
C LYS A 303 6.52 -17.18 3.82
N ARG A 304 6.72 -15.89 4.15
CA ARG A 304 7.17 -15.38 5.46
C ARG A 304 6.05 -14.74 6.27
N GLN A 305 4.82 -14.80 5.76
CA GLN A 305 3.64 -14.27 6.43
C GLN A 305 3.24 -15.16 7.61
N PHE A 306 3.08 -14.55 8.79
CA PHE A 306 2.52 -15.18 9.97
C PHE A 306 0.99 -15.35 9.83
N ARG A 307 0.39 -16.17 10.70
CA ARG A 307 -1.07 -16.43 10.68
C ARG A 307 -1.92 -15.18 10.87
N ASN A 308 -1.40 -14.15 11.55
CA ASN A 308 -2.05 -12.84 11.72
C ASN A 308 -1.83 -11.87 10.52
N GLY A 309 -1.47 -12.39 9.35
CA GLY A 309 -1.25 -11.59 8.13
C GLY A 309 0.03 -10.74 8.10
N THR A 310 0.77 -10.60 9.22
CA THR A 310 2.01 -9.79 9.26
C THR A 310 3.22 -10.53 8.70
N VAL A 311 4.21 -9.79 8.19
CA VAL A 311 5.52 -10.30 7.75
C VAL A 311 6.61 -9.64 8.60
N GLU A 312 7.28 -10.42 9.44
CA GLU A 312 8.29 -10.03 10.45
C GLU A 312 7.76 -9.06 11.54
N ASN A 313 7.24 -7.90 11.15
CA ASN A 313 6.60 -6.90 12.01
C ASN A 313 5.74 -5.95 11.15
N ILE A 314 4.89 -5.12 11.77
CA ILE A 314 3.98 -4.19 11.05
C ILE A 314 4.69 -3.26 10.05
N LYS A 315 5.91 -2.78 10.33
CA LYS A 315 6.64 -1.86 9.42
C LYS A 315 7.11 -2.57 8.17
N THR A 316 7.69 -3.76 8.34
CA THR A 316 8.12 -4.64 7.25
C THR A 316 6.92 -5.17 6.45
N THR A 317 5.79 -5.44 7.13
CA THR A 317 4.51 -5.79 6.49
C THR A 317 4.04 -4.70 5.54
N ALA A 318 4.00 -3.44 5.99
CA ALA A 318 3.58 -2.31 5.16
C ALA A 318 4.44 -2.12 3.89
N LEU A 319 5.72 -2.50 3.95
CA LEU A 319 6.64 -2.47 2.81
C LEU A 319 6.50 -3.69 1.88
N VAL A 320 6.29 -4.90 2.43
CA VAL A 320 6.00 -6.10 1.62
C VAL A 320 4.67 -5.97 0.87
N VAL A 321 3.66 -5.31 1.45
CA VAL A 321 2.38 -5.01 0.76
C VAL A 321 2.58 -4.09 -0.46
N GLN A 322 3.57 -3.18 -0.44
CA GLN A 322 3.89 -2.36 -1.61
C GLN A 322 4.47 -3.17 -2.77
N VAL A 323 5.13 -4.30 -2.52
CA VAL A 323 5.64 -5.20 -3.58
C VAL A 323 4.49 -5.70 -4.45
N LYS A 324 3.42 -6.23 -3.84
CA LYS A 324 2.23 -6.73 -4.54
C LYS A 324 1.59 -5.65 -5.43
N ARG A 325 1.61 -4.38 -5.00
CA ARG A 325 1.07 -3.25 -5.74
C ARG A 325 1.98 -2.82 -6.91
N ASN A 326 3.28 -2.77 -6.67
CA ASN A 326 4.24 -2.19 -7.61
C ASN A 326 4.68 -3.15 -8.74
N LEU A 327 4.37 -4.45 -8.63
CA LEU A 327 4.50 -5.41 -9.73
C LEU A 327 3.61 -5.08 -10.93
N TYR A 328 2.54 -4.31 -10.72
CA TYR A 328 1.55 -3.97 -11.76
C TYR A 328 1.35 -2.45 -11.93
N VAL A 329 2.09 -1.62 -11.19
CA VAL A 329 1.93 -0.16 -11.14
C VAL A 329 3.27 0.52 -10.84
N VAL A 330 3.62 1.58 -11.58
CA VAL A 330 4.72 2.51 -11.24
C VAL A 330 4.11 3.85 -10.76
N ILE A 331 4.85 4.61 -9.95
CA ILE A 331 4.43 5.88 -9.30
C ILE A 331 4.53 7.05 -10.28
#